data_AF-A0A5N9AZA4-F1
#
_entry.id   AF-A0A5N9AZA4-F1
#
_cell.length_a   1.000
_cell.length_b   1.000
_cell.length_c   1.000
_cell.angle_alpha   90.00
_cell.angle_beta   90.00
_cell.angle_gamma   90.00
#
_symmetry.space_group_name_H-M   'P 1'
#
loop_
_entity.id
_entity.type
_entity.pdbx_description
1 polymer ?
#
loop_
_entity_poly.entity_id
_entity_poly.type
_entity_poly.pdbx_seq_one_letter_code
_entity_poly.pdbx_strand_id
1 'polypeptide(L)'
;MKIINNKNLTILTLYLLSICFCFGCIFGSKAKTPIISPPTKTVIPTTIPIKNIQENIPETVKKSEDSIPKINQGILKILLTNESIARYRINEQLVRRNLPNDAIGETKSITGELFIDTKNNSIHKTSTIEVDLTTLKSDSSRRDRYLKTRSLESDKYPTAKFTTEDIQGSEWLKTLNCIYSSINRLPSSLAEIQLKERTIIEKNCFNNQPIPTTGKDEFKLNGNLTIRDVTKPITWDVKATWTGTTNVTGIASTKFTFDYFNITKPSVPIVLGVADDIRLELDFEATINVIAE
;
A
#
# COMPACT_ATOMS: atom_id res chain seq x y z
N MET A 1 -47.25 27.57 49.03
CA MET A 1 -46.77 28.96 49.19
C MET A 1 -45.25 28.98 49.19
N LYS A 2 -44.63 29.09 48.01
CA LYS A 2 -43.32 29.73 47.76
C LYS A 2 -43.16 29.84 46.25
N ILE A 3 -42.67 31.00 45.84
CA ILE A 3 -42.84 31.64 44.54
C ILE A 3 -41.77 31.12 43.57
N ILE A 4 -42.18 30.65 42.39
CA ILE A 4 -41.29 30.38 41.26
C ILE A 4 -41.28 31.64 40.39
N ASN A 5 -40.11 32.25 40.25
CA ASN A 5 -39.92 33.48 39.50
C ASN A 5 -39.56 33.17 38.04
N ASN A 6 -40.36 33.74 37.14
CA ASN A 6 -40.21 33.74 35.69
C ASN A 6 -38.94 34.50 35.25
N LYS A 7 -38.24 33.97 34.25
CA LYS A 7 -37.72 34.76 33.12
C LYS A 7 -37.31 33.87 31.94
N ASN A 8 -38.24 33.83 30.98
CA ASN A 8 -38.09 33.91 29.53
C ASN A 8 -37.11 32.97 28.81
N LEU A 9 -37.56 32.01 28.00
CA LEU A 9 -38.40 32.15 26.79
C LEU A 9 -37.63 32.85 25.66
N THR A 10 -37.12 32.07 24.70
CA THR A 10 -37.20 32.30 23.24
C THR A 10 -36.28 31.31 22.52
N ILE A 11 -36.67 30.94 21.28
CA ILE A 11 -35.93 30.14 20.29
C ILE A 11 -36.11 28.61 20.42
N LEU A 12 -37.32 28.14 20.16
CA LEU A 12 -37.56 26.81 19.63
C LEU A 12 -38.79 26.84 18.71
N THR A 13 -38.64 27.31 17.47
CA THR A 13 -39.62 27.07 16.40
C THR A 13 -38.94 27.20 15.03
N LEU A 14 -39.50 26.45 14.07
CA LEU A 14 -39.35 26.56 12.62
C LEU A 14 -38.27 25.69 11.95
N TYR A 15 -38.63 24.48 11.55
CA TYR A 15 -38.31 23.95 10.21
C TYR A 15 -39.31 22.85 9.83
N LEU A 16 -40.37 23.23 9.11
CA LEU A 16 -41.20 22.29 8.35
C LEU A 16 -41.78 22.95 7.09
N LEU A 17 -41.48 22.32 5.94
CA LEU A 17 -42.17 22.24 4.64
C LEU A 17 -42.12 23.35 3.55
N SER A 18 -41.94 22.84 2.31
CA SER A 18 -42.52 23.23 0.99
C SER A 18 -41.54 23.84 -0.04
N ILE A 19 -41.03 23.06 -1.03
CA ILE A 19 -41.52 22.84 -2.42
C ILE A 19 -41.50 24.11 -3.30
N CYS A 20 -40.70 24.12 -4.39
CA CYS A 20 -41.15 24.47 -5.75
C CYS A 20 -40.04 24.36 -6.83
N PHE A 21 -40.37 23.62 -7.90
CA PHE A 21 -40.09 23.86 -9.33
C PHE A 21 -38.75 24.45 -9.81
N CYS A 22 -38.01 23.64 -10.59
CA CYS A 22 -37.38 24.11 -11.82
C CYS A 22 -37.67 23.11 -12.95
N PHE A 23 -38.47 23.57 -13.91
CA PHE A 23 -38.78 22.96 -15.19
C PHE A 23 -37.75 23.46 -16.21
N GLY A 24 -37.20 22.57 -17.04
CA GLY A 24 -36.27 22.94 -18.10
C GLY A 24 -35.93 21.76 -19.02
N CYS A 25 -36.70 21.62 -20.09
CA CYS A 25 -36.44 20.75 -21.25
C CYS A 25 -35.12 21.18 -21.95
N ILE A 26 -34.44 20.37 -22.80
CA ILE A 26 -34.71 20.26 -24.25
C ILE A 26 -33.54 19.47 -24.95
N PHE A 27 -33.89 18.64 -25.96
CA PHE A 27 -33.12 18.03 -27.10
C PHE A 27 -31.82 17.21 -26.84
N GLY A 28 -31.49 16.11 -27.54
CA GLY A 28 -32.08 15.46 -28.71
C GLY A 28 -31.22 14.29 -29.24
N SER A 29 -31.81 13.58 -30.21
CA SER A 29 -31.22 12.70 -31.24
C SER A 29 -30.71 11.30 -30.90
N LYS A 30 -31.56 10.32 -31.23
CA LYS A 30 -31.20 8.93 -31.61
C LYS A 30 -30.22 8.95 -32.79
N ALA A 31 -29.03 8.39 -32.61
CA ALA A 31 -28.14 8.06 -33.70
C ALA A 31 -28.49 6.69 -34.31
N LYS A 32 -28.59 6.70 -35.64
CA LYS A 32 -29.02 5.64 -36.54
C LYS A 32 -27.94 4.57 -36.69
N THR A 33 -28.33 3.31 -36.53
CA THR A 33 -27.53 2.13 -36.84
C THR A 33 -27.14 2.11 -38.32
N PRO A 34 -25.86 1.98 -38.68
CA PRO A 34 -25.45 1.81 -40.06
C PRO A 34 -25.78 0.39 -40.54
N ILE A 35 -26.45 0.31 -41.68
CA ILE A 35 -26.76 -0.92 -42.42
C ILE A 35 -25.45 -1.42 -43.03
N ILE A 36 -25.05 -2.63 -42.67
CA ILE A 36 -23.93 -3.37 -43.25
C ILE A 36 -24.41 -3.94 -44.60
N SER A 37 -23.85 -3.43 -45.69
CA SER A 37 -23.98 -4.05 -47.02
C SER A 37 -23.07 -5.29 -47.10
N PRO A 38 -23.52 -6.38 -47.74
CA PRO A 38 -22.73 -7.61 -47.84
C PRO A 38 -21.47 -7.40 -48.70
N PRO A 39 -20.33 -8.02 -48.35
CA PRO A 39 -19.12 -7.91 -49.14
C PRO A 39 -19.25 -8.68 -50.45
N THR A 40 -19.20 -7.95 -51.57
CA THR A 40 -19.01 -8.48 -52.92
C THR A 40 -17.68 -9.21 -52.98
N LYS A 41 -17.71 -10.50 -53.36
CA LYS A 41 -16.54 -11.30 -53.72
C LYS A 41 -15.82 -10.64 -54.89
N THR A 42 -14.61 -10.15 -54.66
CA THR A 42 -13.68 -9.80 -55.72
C THR A 42 -12.56 -10.82 -55.76
N VAL A 43 -12.35 -11.33 -56.97
CA VAL A 43 -11.52 -12.46 -57.36
C VAL A 43 -10.03 -12.13 -57.18
N ILE A 44 -9.30 -13.12 -56.67
CA ILE A 44 -7.84 -13.19 -56.55
C ILE A 44 -7.22 -13.38 -57.95
N PRO A 45 -6.21 -12.59 -58.34
CA PRO A 45 -5.24 -13.00 -59.36
C PRO A 45 -3.91 -13.40 -58.70
N THR A 46 -3.72 -14.71 -58.62
CA THR A 46 -2.57 -15.51 -59.08
C THR A 46 -1.19 -14.83 -59.19
N THR A 47 -0.32 -15.25 -58.26
CA THR A 47 1.14 -15.52 -58.38
C THR A 47 2.05 -14.52 -59.10
N ILE A 48 2.88 -13.82 -58.32
CA ILE A 48 4.18 -13.31 -58.77
C ILE A 48 5.26 -14.29 -58.27
N PRO A 49 6.19 -14.75 -59.11
CA PRO A 49 7.25 -15.67 -58.72
C PRO A 49 8.30 -14.99 -57.85
N ILE A 50 8.64 -15.62 -56.73
CA ILE A 50 9.73 -15.23 -55.83
C ILE A 50 11.04 -15.62 -56.51
N LYS A 51 11.77 -14.63 -57.05
CA LYS A 51 13.18 -14.79 -57.45
C LYS A 51 14.01 -13.69 -56.81
N ASN A 52 14.95 -14.13 -55.96
CA ASN A 52 16.12 -13.43 -55.43
C ASN A 52 15.90 -12.03 -54.84
N ILE A 53 15.68 -11.99 -53.52
CA ILE A 53 16.11 -10.87 -52.67
C ILE A 53 17.10 -11.48 -51.66
N GLN A 54 18.35 -11.65 -52.08
CA GLN A 54 19.43 -12.04 -51.16
C GLN A 54 20.77 -11.36 -51.45
N GLU A 55 20.73 -10.17 -52.08
CA GLU A 55 21.85 -9.23 -52.11
C GLU A 55 21.27 -7.84 -51.82
N ASN A 56 21.89 -7.11 -50.88
CA ASN A 56 21.46 -5.84 -50.28
C ASN A 56 20.57 -5.94 -49.02
N ILE A 57 21.09 -6.59 -47.97
CA ILE A 57 20.86 -6.09 -46.61
C ILE A 57 21.94 -5.04 -46.35
N PRO A 58 21.62 -3.74 -46.23
CA PRO A 58 22.60 -2.75 -45.81
C PRO A 58 23.10 -3.09 -44.39
N GLU A 59 24.40 -2.88 -44.14
CA GLU A 59 25.10 -3.13 -42.85
C GLU A 59 24.50 -2.37 -41.64
N THR A 60 23.47 -1.55 -41.86
CA THR A 60 22.74 -0.78 -40.84
C THR A 60 21.84 -1.62 -39.92
N VAL A 61 21.84 -2.96 -40.01
CA VAL A 61 21.08 -3.84 -39.10
C VAL A 61 21.94 -4.36 -37.93
N LYS A 62 23.26 -4.16 -37.93
CA LYS A 62 24.14 -4.56 -36.81
C LYS A 62 24.14 -3.60 -35.60
N LYS A 63 23.35 -2.52 -35.63
CA LYS A 63 23.34 -1.49 -34.58
C LYS A 63 21.94 -1.16 -34.04
N SER A 64 21.04 -2.14 -34.00
CA SER A 64 19.72 -2.01 -33.37
C SER A 64 19.46 -3.01 -32.24
N GLU A 65 20.47 -3.72 -31.76
CA GLU A 65 20.38 -4.54 -30.53
C GLU A 65 20.66 -3.73 -29.26
N ASP A 66 21.16 -2.49 -29.39
CA ASP A 66 21.62 -1.67 -28.26
C ASP A 66 20.59 -0.61 -27.78
N SER A 67 19.33 -0.72 -28.20
CA SER A 67 18.28 0.22 -27.79
C SER A 67 16.98 -0.47 -27.38
N ILE A 68 17.09 -1.57 -26.63
CA ILE A 68 16.10 -1.79 -25.57
C ILE A 68 16.50 -0.79 -24.49
N PRO A 69 15.65 0.19 -24.13
CA PRO A 69 15.96 1.05 -23.00
C PRO A 69 16.28 0.16 -21.79
N LYS A 70 17.44 0.36 -21.15
CA LYS A 70 17.76 -0.12 -19.80
C LYS A 70 16.79 0.54 -18.81
N ILE A 71 15.50 0.31 -18.98
CA ILE A 71 14.46 0.86 -18.15
C ILE A 71 14.00 -0.34 -17.32
N ASN A 72 14.30 -0.25 -16.02
CA ASN A 72 13.72 -1.06 -14.92
C ASN A 72 14.49 -2.30 -14.45
N GLN A 73 15.78 -2.16 -14.21
CA GLN A 73 16.54 -3.09 -13.37
C GLN A 73 17.25 -2.28 -12.27
N GLY A 74 16.80 -2.41 -11.02
CA GLY A 74 17.35 -1.63 -9.90
C GLY A 74 16.67 -1.96 -8.58
N ILE A 75 17.20 -1.41 -7.50
CA ILE A 75 16.60 -1.58 -6.18
C ILE A 75 15.55 -0.48 -6.02
N LEU A 76 14.32 -0.86 -5.70
CA LEU A 76 13.28 0.08 -5.32
C LEU A 76 13.49 0.47 -3.86
N LYS A 77 13.78 1.75 -3.59
CA LYS A 77 13.85 2.32 -2.25
C LYS A 77 12.54 3.03 -1.92
N ILE A 78 11.82 2.51 -0.94
CA ILE A 78 10.63 3.13 -0.33
C ILE A 78 11.08 3.76 0.99
N LEU A 79 10.90 5.06 1.16
CA LEU A 79 11.36 5.82 2.32
C LEU A 79 10.18 6.48 3.03
N LEU A 80 9.98 6.14 4.31
CA LEU A 80 8.95 6.77 5.14
C LEU A 80 9.24 8.27 5.32
N THR A 81 8.19 9.09 5.23
CA THR A 81 8.26 10.53 5.46
C THR A 81 7.89 10.85 6.92
N ASN A 82 8.19 12.09 7.33
CA ASN A 82 7.83 12.66 8.62
C ASN A 82 6.32 12.90 8.81
N GLU A 83 5.51 12.70 7.77
CA GLU A 83 4.04 12.72 7.86
C GLU A 83 3.47 11.39 8.38
N SER A 84 4.30 10.34 8.45
CA SER A 84 3.91 9.06 9.02
C SER A 84 3.64 9.17 10.53
N ILE A 85 2.70 8.35 11.02
CA ILE A 85 2.28 8.31 12.43
C ILE A 85 2.23 6.87 12.92
N ALA A 86 2.98 6.57 13.98
CA ALA A 86 2.98 5.29 14.66
C ALA A 86 2.14 5.39 15.93
N ARG A 87 1.29 4.39 16.18
CA ARG A 87 0.37 4.35 17.32
C ARG A 87 0.37 2.99 17.99
N TYR A 88 0.12 2.99 19.30
CA TYR A 88 -0.42 1.83 19.99
C TYR A 88 -1.87 2.10 20.38
N ARG A 89 -2.69 1.05 20.42
CA ARG A 89 -4.05 1.07 20.94
C ARG A 89 -4.28 -0.10 21.87
N ILE A 90 -4.86 0.19 23.03
CA ILE A 90 -5.19 -0.82 24.03
C ILE A 90 -6.60 -0.55 24.55
N ASN A 91 -7.45 -1.57 24.58
CA ASN A 91 -8.82 -1.43 25.07
C ASN A 91 -8.86 -1.52 26.61
N GLU A 92 -9.49 -0.58 27.30
CA GLU A 92 -9.66 -0.59 28.77
C GLU A 92 -11.08 -1.04 29.15
N GLN A 93 -11.19 -1.94 30.14
CA GLN A 93 -12.49 -2.42 30.65
C GLN A 93 -12.84 -1.75 31.98
N LEU A 94 -13.79 -0.81 31.99
CA LEU A 94 -14.16 -0.06 33.19
C LEU A 94 -15.29 -0.75 33.99
N VAL A 95 -15.16 -0.81 35.32
CA VAL A 95 -16.11 -1.46 36.27
C VAL A 95 -17.53 -0.84 36.24
N ARG A 96 -17.70 0.39 35.74
CA ARG A 96 -18.95 1.17 35.90
C ARG A 96 -19.48 1.90 34.66
N ARG A 97 -18.85 1.76 33.48
CA ARG A 97 -19.34 2.39 32.22
C ARG A 97 -19.01 1.53 31.00
N ASN A 98 -20.05 1.16 30.23
CA ASN A 98 -19.92 0.57 28.89
C ASN A 98 -19.58 1.66 27.84
N LEU A 99 -18.41 2.28 27.97
CA LEU A 99 -17.85 3.10 26.90
C LEU A 99 -16.62 2.38 26.34
N PRO A 100 -16.44 2.29 25.02
CA PRO A 100 -15.16 1.88 24.45
C PRO A 100 -14.11 2.91 24.86
N ASN A 101 -13.23 2.55 25.78
CA ASN A 101 -12.16 3.41 26.27
C ASN A 101 -10.84 2.86 25.75
N ASP A 102 -10.48 3.23 24.53
CA ASP A 102 -9.17 2.87 23.98
C ASP A 102 -8.12 3.85 24.51
N ALA A 103 -7.11 3.33 25.22
CA ALA A 103 -5.89 4.06 25.47
C ALA A 103 -5.07 4.09 24.17
N ILE A 104 -4.80 5.30 23.67
CA ILE A 104 -4.03 5.55 22.46
C ILE A 104 -2.81 6.38 22.81
N GLY A 105 -1.66 6.00 22.29
CA GLY A 105 -0.49 6.88 22.25
C GLY A 105 0.19 6.84 20.89
N GLU A 106 0.74 7.98 20.50
CA GLU A 106 1.21 8.24 19.15
C GLU A 106 2.56 8.97 19.09
N THR A 107 3.28 8.80 18.00
CA THR A 107 4.48 9.56 17.66
C THR A 107 4.63 9.72 16.15
N LYS A 108 5.30 10.80 15.73
CA LYS A 108 5.75 11.07 14.36
C LYS A 108 7.26 10.85 14.17
N SER A 109 7.98 10.54 15.24
CA SER A 109 9.43 10.31 15.19
C SER A 109 9.68 8.89 14.71
N ILE A 110 9.65 8.73 13.40
CA ILE A 110 9.73 7.45 12.68
C ILE A 110 10.73 7.62 11.56
N THR A 111 11.62 6.66 11.43
CA THR A 111 12.49 6.50 10.26
C THR A 111 12.25 5.12 9.68
N GLY A 112 12.30 4.99 8.36
CA GLY A 112 12.19 3.67 7.79
C GLY A 112 12.44 3.64 6.30
N GLU A 113 13.11 2.60 5.88
CA GLU A 113 13.37 2.32 4.48
C GLU A 113 13.12 0.86 4.17
N LEU A 114 12.48 0.62 3.03
CA LEU A 114 12.23 -0.70 2.47
C LEU A 114 12.88 -0.75 1.09
N PHE A 115 13.68 -1.78 0.88
CA PHE A 115 14.40 -2.02 -0.35
C PHE A 115 13.86 -3.29 -1.00
N ILE A 116 13.42 -3.18 -2.25
CA ILE A 116 12.88 -4.31 -3.02
C ILE A 116 13.75 -4.48 -4.26
N ASP A 117 14.37 -5.64 -4.39
CA ASP A 117 15.06 -6.02 -5.61
C ASP A 117 14.01 -6.39 -6.67
N THR A 118 13.88 -5.56 -7.70
CA THR A 118 12.88 -5.77 -8.75
C THR A 118 13.26 -6.90 -9.73
N LYS A 119 14.51 -7.36 -9.73
CA LYS A 119 14.96 -8.49 -10.57
C LYS A 119 14.54 -9.82 -9.96
N ASN A 120 14.78 -9.97 -8.65
CA ASN A 120 14.51 -11.20 -7.91
C ASN A 120 13.18 -11.14 -7.15
N ASN A 121 12.44 -10.02 -7.26
CA ASN A 121 11.20 -9.74 -6.55
C ASN A 121 11.29 -10.11 -5.06
N SER A 122 12.39 -9.71 -4.46
CA SER A 122 12.79 -10.11 -3.11
C SER A 122 13.07 -8.86 -2.28
N ILE A 123 12.79 -8.96 -0.98
CA ILE A 123 13.13 -7.89 -0.05
C ILE A 123 14.63 -7.93 0.22
N HIS A 124 15.26 -6.79 0.05
CA HIS A 124 16.65 -6.65 0.44
C HIS A 124 16.73 -6.52 1.98
N LYS A 125 17.61 -7.32 2.59
CA LYS A 125 17.67 -7.59 4.04
C LYS A 125 17.94 -6.36 4.92
N THR A 126 18.31 -5.22 4.33
CA THR A 126 18.58 -3.97 5.05
C THR A 126 17.32 -3.17 5.39
N SER A 127 16.15 -3.64 4.96
CA SER A 127 14.88 -2.94 5.13
C SER A 127 14.47 -2.85 6.61
N THR A 128 14.53 -1.65 7.17
CA THR A 128 14.37 -1.39 8.61
C THR A 128 13.42 -0.21 8.83
N ILE A 129 12.56 -0.33 9.84
CA ILE A 129 11.73 0.75 10.37
C ILE A 129 12.05 0.93 11.86
N GLU A 130 12.32 2.15 12.28
CA GLU A 130 12.62 2.51 13.67
C GLU A 130 11.65 3.60 14.14
N VAL A 131 11.11 3.41 15.34
CA VAL A 131 10.20 4.36 15.99
C VAL A 131 10.83 4.80 17.30
N ASP A 132 10.97 6.11 17.49
CA ASP A 132 11.48 6.70 18.72
C ASP A 132 10.36 6.79 19.77
N LEU A 133 10.43 5.88 20.74
CA LEU A 133 9.48 5.72 21.84
C LEU A 133 9.59 6.84 22.89
N THR A 134 10.66 7.64 22.89
CA THR A 134 10.81 8.75 23.85
C THR A 134 9.85 9.91 23.56
N THR A 135 9.41 10.01 22.31
CA THR A 135 8.46 11.01 21.81
C THR A 135 7.01 10.56 21.86
N LEU A 136 6.75 9.31 22.28
CA LEU A 136 5.41 8.74 22.38
C LEU A 136 4.55 9.54 23.37
N LYS A 137 3.36 9.96 22.92
CA LYS A 137 2.42 10.76 23.72
C LYS A 137 1.03 10.19 23.71
N SER A 138 0.40 10.19 24.88
CA SER A 138 -1.00 9.85 25.08
C SER A 138 -1.76 11.08 25.63
N ASP A 139 -3.08 10.96 25.76
CA ASP A 139 -3.93 11.92 26.46
C ASP A 139 -3.67 12.03 28.00
N SER A 140 -2.71 11.29 28.56
CA SER A 140 -2.43 11.22 29.99
C SER A 140 -0.94 11.20 30.30
N SER A 141 -0.43 12.29 30.88
CA SER A 141 0.97 12.40 31.32
C SER A 141 1.39 11.32 32.33
N ARG A 142 0.44 10.82 33.13
CA ARG A 142 0.68 9.68 34.05
C ARG A 142 0.95 8.40 33.27
N ARG A 143 0.20 8.15 32.20
CA ARG A 143 0.38 6.98 31.33
C ARG A 143 1.71 7.07 30.59
N ASP A 144 2.02 8.22 30.02
CA ASP A 144 3.32 8.48 29.37
C ASP A 144 4.48 8.18 30.32
N ARG A 145 4.41 8.67 31.57
CA ARG A 145 5.44 8.40 32.58
C ARG A 145 5.55 6.92 32.91
N TYR A 146 4.43 6.20 32.99
CA TYR A 146 4.43 4.76 33.24
C TYR A 146 5.05 3.97 32.09
N LEU A 147 4.67 4.29 30.84
CA LEU A 147 5.26 3.68 29.65
C LEU A 147 6.77 3.90 29.61
N LYS A 148 7.19 5.13 29.88
CA LYS A 148 8.59 5.57 29.88
C LYS A 148 9.46 4.88 30.94
N THR A 149 8.91 4.54 32.10
CA THR A 149 9.72 4.09 33.27
C THR A 149 9.47 2.66 33.73
N ARG A 150 8.34 2.04 33.37
CA ARG A 150 7.91 0.74 33.93
C ARG A 150 7.44 -0.28 32.90
N SER A 151 6.89 0.17 31.77
CA SER A 151 6.29 -0.74 30.77
C SER A 151 7.20 -0.93 29.56
N LEU A 152 7.37 0.11 28.74
CA LEU A 152 8.30 0.09 27.60
C LEU A 152 9.72 0.46 28.03
N GLU A 153 9.87 1.13 29.18
CA GLU A 153 11.16 1.59 29.68
C GLU A 153 11.92 2.42 28.62
N SER A 154 11.22 3.33 27.93
CA SER A 154 11.80 4.07 26.79
C SER A 154 12.97 4.98 27.16
N ASP A 155 13.20 5.26 28.45
CA ASP A 155 14.47 5.87 28.91
C ASP A 155 15.68 4.96 28.71
N LYS A 156 15.50 3.64 28.81
CA LYS A 156 16.55 2.61 28.65
C LYS A 156 16.56 2.03 27.24
N TYR A 157 15.37 1.85 26.65
CA TYR A 157 15.18 1.28 25.32
C TYR A 157 14.40 2.30 24.45
N PRO A 158 15.07 3.33 23.93
CA PRO A 158 14.41 4.47 23.29
C PRO A 158 13.75 4.13 21.95
N THR A 159 14.09 2.99 21.35
CA THR A 159 13.68 2.65 19.98
C THR A 159 12.93 1.32 19.94
N ALA A 160 11.80 1.29 19.22
CA ALA A 160 11.24 0.05 18.69
C ALA A 160 11.73 -0.13 17.26
N LYS A 161 12.21 -1.33 16.92
CA LYS A 161 12.84 -1.62 15.62
C LYS A 161 12.18 -2.80 14.94
N PHE A 162 11.74 -2.62 13.70
CA PHE A 162 11.25 -3.68 12.83
C PHE A 162 12.23 -3.90 11.68
N THR A 163 12.59 -5.16 11.42
CA THR A 163 13.40 -5.56 10.26
C THR A 163 12.58 -6.49 9.39
N THR A 164 12.40 -6.12 8.14
CA THR A 164 11.56 -6.85 7.19
C THR A 164 12.26 -8.11 6.67
N GLU A 165 11.54 -9.21 6.59
CA GLU A 165 12.02 -10.48 6.01
C GLU A 165 11.32 -10.83 4.71
N ASP A 166 9.98 -10.70 4.66
CA ASP A 166 9.17 -11.19 3.54
C ASP A 166 7.87 -10.38 3.35
N ILE A 167 7.35 -10.37 2.12
CA ILE A 167 6.05 -9.80 1.75
C ILE A 167 5.22 -10.90 1.08
N GLN A 168 4.03 -11.14 1.61
CA GLN A 168 3.13 -12.17 1.11
C GLN A 168 1.80 -11.58 0.66
N GLY A 169 1.33 -12.03 -0.49
CA GLY A 169 -0.01 -11.68 -0.99
C GLY A 169 -0.11 -10.40 -1.81
N SER A 170 0.96 -9.60 -1.91
CA SER A 170 0.98 -8.39 -2.75
C SER A 170 0.70 -8.72 -4.22
N GLU A 171 -0.37 -8.16 -4.77
CA GLU A 171 -0.72 -8.32 -6.18
C GLU A 171 0.26 -7.57 -7.10
N TRP A 172 0.83 -6.48 -6.58
CA TRP A 172 1.87 -5.75 -7.30
C TRP A 172 3.17 -6.56 -7.41
N LEU A 173 3.64 -7.19 -6.33
CA LEU A 173 4.82 -8.06 -6.41
C LEU A 173 4.57 -9.29 -7.29
N LYS A 174 3.33 -9.82 -7.33
CA LYS A 174 2.96 -10.89 -8.28
C LYS A 174 3.06 -10.44 -9.73
N THR A 175 2.62 -9.23 -10.06
CA THR A 175 2.68 -8.68 -11.43
C THR A 175 4.10 -8.36 -11.88
N LEU A 176 5.00 -7.97 -10.96
CA LEU A 176 6.44 -7.88 -11.23
C LEU A 176 7.05 -9.21 -11.69
N ASN A 177 6.68 -10.32 -11.05
CA ASN A 177 7.16 -11.67 -11.41
C ASN A 177 6.73 -12.12 -12.82
N CYS A 178 5.61 -11.60 -13.34
CA CYS A 178 5.14 -11.90 -14.69
C CYS A 178 6.08 -11.36 -15.79
N ILE A 179 6.75 -10.23 -15.54
CA ILE A 179 7.67 -9.59 -16.50
C ILE A 179 8.92 -10.47 -16.71
N TYR A 180 9.46 -11.05 -15.64
CA TYR A 180 10.77 -11.72 -15.69
C TYR A 180 10.70 -13.15 -16.24
N SER A 181 9.61 -13.88 -15.98
CA SER A 181 9.42 -15.26 -16.48
C SER A 181 9.23 -15.36 -18.00
N SER A 182 8.85 -14.27 -18.66
CA SER A 182 8.59 -14.22 -20.11
C SER A 182 9.85 -13.95 -20.94
N ILE A 183 10.87 -13.30 -20.36
CA ILE A 183 12.11 -12.91 -21.07
C ILE A 183 13.07 -14.11 -21.22
N ASN A 184 13.05 -15.05 -20.26
CA ASN A 184 13.92 -16.24 -20.27
C ASN A 184 13.37 -17.44 -21.08
N ARG A 185 12.31 -17.26 -21.87
CA ARG A 185 11.68 -18.32 -22.70
C ARG A 185 11.63 -17.98 -24.19
N LEU A 186 12.48 -17.09 -24.68
CA LEU A 186 12.57 -16.81 -26.12
C LEU A 186 13.34 -17.97 -26.81
N PRO A 187 12.74 -18.69 -27.78
CA PRO A 187 13.46 -19.67 -28.57
C PRO A 187 14.54 -18.98 -29.41
N SER A 188 15.69 -19.62 -29.57
CA SER A 188 16.88 -19.08 -30.22
C SER A 188 16.76 -18.88 -31.74
N SER A 189 15.56 -19.05 -32.34
CA SER A 189 15.37 -18.96 -33.78
C SER A 189 14.15 -18.12 -34.17
N LEU A 190 14.36 -17.22 -35.13
CA LEU A 190 13.38 -16.25 -35.63
C LEU A 190 12.17 -16.89 -36.31
N ALA A 191 12.25 -18.18 -36.69
CA ALA A 191 11.28 -18.86 -37.54
C ALA A 191 10.03 -19.36 -36.80
N GLU A 192 10.04 -19.45 -35.46
CA GLU A 192 8.89 -19.90 -34.66
C GLU A 192 7.98 -18.75 -34.19
N ILE A 193 8.42 -17.48 -34.38
CA ILE A 193 7.82 -16.31 -33.72
C ILE A 193 6.62 -15.70 -34.48
N GLN A 194 6.38 -16.06 -35.75
CA GLN A 194 5.30 -15.46 -36.54
C GLN A 194 4.01 -16.29 -36.51
N LEU A 195 3.19 -16.01 -35.49
CA LEU A 195 1.82 -15.45 -35.66
C LEU A 195 0.81 -15.98 -34.62
N LYS A 196 1.09 -17.05 -33.87
CA LYS A 196 0.09 -17.65 -32.96
C LYS A 196 0.35 -17.46 -31.46
N GLU A 197 1.58 -17.15 -31.05
CA GLU A 197 1.94 -17.10 -29.62
C GLU A 197 2.09 -15.68 -29.06
N ARG A 198 2.28 -14.66 -29.92
CA ARG A 198 2.36 -13.25 -29.49
C ARG A 198 1.09 -12.76 -28.79
N THR A 199 -0.08 -13.22 -29.22
CA THR A 199 -1.38 -12.82 -28.67
C THR A 199 -1.70 -13.43 -27.31
N ILE A 200 -0.96 -14.45 -26.85
CA ILE A 200 -1.18 -15.09 -25.54
C ILE A 200 -0.29 -14.45 -24.46
N ILE A 201 0.94 -14.09 -24.81
CA ILE A 201 1.91 -13.48 -23.87
C ILE A 201 1.56 -12.02 -23.59
N GLU A 202 1.10 -11.29 -24.61
CA GLU A 202 0.71 -9.87 -24.45
C GLU A 202 -0.50 -9.70 -23.53
N LYS A 203 -1.46 -10.62 -23.52
CA LYS A 203 -2.74 -10.40 -22.80
C LYS A 203 -2.64 -10.45 -21.27
N ASN A 204 -1.57 -11.03 -20.72
CA ASN A 204 -1.47 -11.29 -19.27
C ASN A 204 -0.33 -10.54 -18.56
N CYS A 205 0.47 -9.73 -19.28
CA CYS A 205 1.63 -9.02 -18.70
C CYS A 205 1.72 -7.54 -19.12
N PHE A 206 0.60 -6.90 -19.49
CA PHE A 206 0.59 -5.45 -19.77
C PHE A 206 0.78 -4.65 -18.48
N ASN A 207 2.04 -4.43 -18.10
CA ASN A 207 2.67 -3.10 -18.05
C ASN A 207 4.14 -3.30 -17.64
N ASN A 208 5.06 -2.91 -18.51
CA ASN A 208 6.53 -2.87 -18.27
C ASN A 208 6.93 -1.83 -17.20
N GLN A 209 6.08 -1.59 -16.21
CA GLN A 209 6.26 -0.57 -15.20
C GLN A 209 6.38 -1.23 -13.83
N PRO A 210 7.58 -1.20 -13.21
CA PRO A 210 7.85 -1.93 -12.00
C PRO A 210 7.12 -1.37 -10.79
N ILE A 211 6.53 -0.18 -10.89
CA ILE A 211 5.80 0.51 -9.81
C ILE A 211 4.38 0.76 -10.31
N PRO A 212 3.32 0.45 -9.53
CA PRO A 212 1.97 0.79 -9.93
C PRO A 212 1.88 2.31 -10.07
N THR A 213 1.37 2.81 -11.19
CA THR A 213 1.11 4.25 -11.35
C THR A 213 -0.03 4.72 -10.46
N THR A 214 -0.99 3.85 -10.18
CA THR A 214 -2.07 4.05 -9.21
C THR A 214 -2.59 2.68 -8.78
N GLY A 215 -3.28 2.61 -7.64
CA GLY A 215 -4.02 1.40 -7.23
C GLY A 215 -3.93 1.12 -5.74
N LYS A 216 -4.69 0.12 -5.30
CA LYS A 216 -4.65 -0.39 -3.92
C LYS A 216 -4.02 -1.77 -3.92
N ASP A 217 -3.27 -2.07 -2.87
CA ASP A 217 -2.70 -3.40 -2.63
C ASP A 217 -2.86 -3.76 -1.16
N GLU A 218 -3.17 -5.03 -0.89
CA GLU A 218 -3.29 -5.55 0.46
C GLU A 218 -2.36 -6.76 0.59
N PHE A 219 -1.47 -6.74 1.59
CA PHE A 219 -0.46 -7.77 1.75
C PHE A 219 -0.03 -7.93 3.21
N LYS A 220 0.68 -9.02 3.49
CA LYS A 220 1.30 -9.30 4.77
C LYS A 220 2.78 -8.97 4.71
N LEU A 221 3.27 -8.21 5.67
CA LEU A 221 4.67 -7.87 5.84
C LEU A 221 5.21 -8.63 7.07
N ASN A 222 6.06 -9.61 6.81
CA ASN A 222 6.66 -10.46 7.83
C ASN A 222 8.05 -9.94 8.19
N GLY A 223 8.40 -10.00 9.46
CA GLY A 223 9.74 -9.66 9.91
C GLY A 223 9.90 -9.78 11.42
N ASN A 224 11.01 -9.26 11.92
CA ASN A 224 11.31 -9.27 13.35
C ASN A 224 11.08 -7.89 13.96
N LEU A 225 10.28 -7.85 15.02
CA LEU A 225 10.07 -6.66 15.83
C LEU A 225 10.85 -6.79 17.13
N THR A 226 11.55 -5.74 17.49
CA THR A 226 12.27 -5.60 18.76
C THR A 226 11.59 -4.51 19.57
N ILE A 227 11.11 -4.88 20.76
CA ILE A 227 10.60 -3.97 21.77
C ILE A 227 11.40 -4.25 23.04
N ARG A 228 12.00 -3.21 23.63
CA ARG A 228 12.99 -3.35 24.72
C ARG A 228 14.18 -4.19 24.26
N ASP A 229 14.48 -5.27 24.97
CA ASP A 229 15.51 -6.26 24.68
C ASP A 229 14.95 -7.56 24.11
N VAL A 230 13.66 -7.59 23.76
CA VAL A 230 12.99 -8.78 23.23
C VAL A 230 12.73 -8.61 21.74
N THR A 231 13.31 -9.51 20.94
CA THR A 231 13.04 -9.63 19.50
C THR A 231 12.16 -10.84 19.22
N LYS A 232 11.07 -10.63 18.47
CA LYS A 232 10.14 -11.69 18.06
C LYS A 232 9.73 -11.54 16.60
N PRO A 233 9.43 -12.66 15.90
CA PRO A 233 8.79 -12.58 14.60
C PRO A 233 7.37 -12.01 14.74
N ILE A 234 6.96 -11.20 13.79
CA ILE A 234 5.62 -10.63 13.72
C ILE A 234 5.19 -10.43 12.26
N THR A 235 3.88 -10.49 12.05
CA THR A 235 3.26 -10.20 10.77
C THR A 235 2.42 -8.94 10.89
N TRP A 236 2.60 -8.03 9.94
CA TRP A 236 1.78 -6.84 9.77
C TRP A 236 0.82 -7.04 8.60
N ASP A 237 -0.45 -6.73 8.80
CA ASP A 237 -1.41 -6.58 7.72
C ASP A 237 -1.30 -5.16 7.17
N VAL A 238 -0.97 -5.03 5.88
CA VAL A 238 -0.69 -3.76 5.22
C VAL A 238 -1.72 -3.49 4.14
N LYS A 239 -2.26 -2.27 4.12
CA LYS A 239 -3.12 -1.73 3.07
C LYS A 239 -2.44 -0.52 2.48
N ALA A 240 -1.92 -0.65 1.26
CA ALA A 240 -1.21 0.39 0.54
C ALA A 240 -2.07 0.97 -0.58
N THR A 241 -1.90 2.26 -0.85
CA THR A 241 -2.46 2.99 -1.97
C THR A 241 -1.35 3.74 -2.69
N TRP A 242 -1.14 3.40 -3.95
CA TRP A 242 -0.15 4.03 -4.81
C TRP A 242 -0.76 5.27 -5.48
N THR A 243 -0.06 6.39 -5.41
CA THR A 243 -0.46 7.67 -6.01
C THR A 243 0.66 8.19 -6.92
N GLY A 244 0.55 7.90 -8.21
CA GLY A 244 1.65 8.11 -9.14
C GLY A 244 2.73 7.05 -8.97
N THR A 245 3.93 7.35 -9.47
CA THR A 245 5.09 6.45 -9.43
C THR A 245 6.05 6.74 -8.28
N THR A 246 5.77 7.79 -7.50
CA THR A 246 6.72 8.35 -6.54
C THR A 246 6.22 8.30 -5.10
N ASN A 247 4.92 8.09 -4.87
CA ASN A 247 4.36 8.12 -3.53
C ASN A 247 3.48 6.90 -3.28
N VAL A 248 3.53 6.42 -2.04
CA VAL A 248 2.65 5.39 -1.51
C VAL A 248 2.21 5.78 -0.11
N THR A 249 0.92 5.62 0.16
CA THR A 249 0.34 5.85 1.48
C THR A 249 -0.39 4.61 1.94
N GLY A 250 -0.65 4.49 3.23
CA GLY A 250 -1.41 3.36 3.71
C GLY A 250 -1.41 3.20 5.22
N ILE A 251 -1.93 2.05 5.64
CA ILE A 251 -2.00 1.67 7.04
C ILE A 251 -1.42 0.26 7.16
N ALA A 252 -0.48 0.09 8.08
CA ALA A 252 -0.01 -1.21 8.54
C ALA A 252 -0.50 -1.43 9.97
N SER A 253 -0.97 -2.65 10.28
CA SER A 253 -1.39 -2.99 11.63
C SER A 253 -0.95 -4.38 12.05
N THR A 254 -0.72 -4.56 13.35
CA THR A 254 -0.47 -5.86 13.95
C THR A 254 -0.99 -5.90 15.39
N LYS A 255 -1.09 -7.10 15.96
CA LYS A 255 -1.70 -7.32 17.27
C LYS A 255 -0.98 -8.44 18.01
N PHE A 256 -0.69 -8.23 19.29
CA PHE A 256 -0.04 -9.20 20.17
C PHE A 256 -0.40 -8.95 21.63
N THR A 257 -0.08 -9.89 22.52
CA THR A 257 -0.30 -9.73 23.96
C THR A 257 0.90 -9.11 24.68
N PHE A 258 0.68 -8.48 25.84
CA PHE A 258 1.75 -7.94 26.69
C PHE A 258 2.91 -8.93 26.93
N ASP A 259 2.57 -10.17 27.25
CA ASP A 259 3.54 -11.23 27.56
C ASP A 259 4.41 -11.63 26.37
N TYR A 260 3.93 -11.43 25.14
CA TYR A 260 4.67 -11.82 23.93
C TYR A 260 6.04 -11.14 23.84
N PHE A 261 6.13 -9.89 24.32
CA PHE A 261 7.37 -9.10 24.43
C PHE A 261 7.81 -8.88 25.88
N ASN A 262 7.31 -9.67 26.84
CA ASN A 262 7.57 -9.51 28.28
C ASN A 262 7.27 -8.09 28.82
N ILE A 263 6.28 -7.40 28.25
CA ILE A 263 5.91 -6.04 28.64
C ILE A 263 5.05 -6.10 29.89
N THR A 264 5.41 -5.33 30.92
CA THR A 264 4.61 -5.26 32.15
C THR A 264 3.25 -4.66 31.86
N LYS A 265 2.19 -5.45 32.07
CA LYS A 265 0.80 -4.99 31.98
C LYS A 265 0.50 -4.01 33.12
N PRO A 266 -0.10 -2.83 32.84
CA PRO A 266 -0.52 -1.91 33.89
C PRO A 266 -1.61 -2.52 34.77
N SER A 267 -1.42 -2.47 36.09
CA SER A 267 -2.46 -2.80 37.07
C SER A 267 -3.21 -1.53 37.48
N VAL A 268 -4.51 -1.46 37.24
CA VAL A 268 -5.34 -0.28 37.54
C VAL A 268 -6.40 -0.61 38.61
N PRO A 269 -6.33 -0.05 39.83
CA PRO A 269 -7.21 -0.42 40.95
C PRO A 269 -8.71 -0.08 40.79
N ILE A 270 -9.08 0.73 39.79
CA ILE A 270 -10.45 1.25 39.58
C ILE A 270 -11.10 0.63 38.32
N VAL A 271 -10.33 -0.13 37.54
CA VAL A 271 -10.66 -0.67 36.21
C VAL A 271 -10.70 -2.21 36.34
N LEU A 272 -11.61 -2.91 35.64
CA LEU A 272 -11.65 -4.39 35.67
C LEU A 272 -10.36 -4.99 35.12
N GLY A 273 -9.73 -4.28 34.20
CA GLY A 273 -8.44 -4.61 33.64
C GLY A 273 -8.21 -3.89 32.32
N VAL A 274 -6.99 -4.05 31.84
CA VAL A 274 -6.61 -3.71 30.47
C VAL A 274 -6.85 -4.96 29.62
N ALA A 275 -7.30 -4.83 28.38
CA ALA A 275 -7.34 -5.96 27.45
C ALA A 275 -5.94 -6.59 27.32
N ASP A 276 -5.90 -7.89 27.03
CA ASP A 276 -4.62 -8.59 26.92
C ASP A 276 -3.84 -8.20 25.67
N ASP A 277 -4.56 -7.68 24.67
CA ASP A 277 -4.00 -7.37 23.37
C ASP A 277 -3.62 -5.89 23.22
N ILE A 278 -2.41 -5.68 22.69
CA ILE A 278 -1.90 -4.43 22.17
C ILE A 278 -2.05 -4.47 20.65
N ARG A 279 -2.64 -3.43 20.07
CA ARG A 279 -2.60 -3.20 18.61
C ARG A 279 -1.57 -2.14 18.31
N LEU A 280 -0.69 -2.41 17.36
CA LEU A 280 0.17 -1.39 16.76
C LEU A 280 -0.39 -1.00 15.40
N GLU A 281 -0.34 0.29 15.10
CA GLU A 281 -0.76 0.86 13.83
C GLU A 281 0.33 1.81 13.33
N LEU A 282 0.58 1.79 12.04
CA LEU A 282 1.42 2.75 11.34
C LEU A 282 0.62 3.31 10.16
N ASP A 283 0.21 4.56 10.26
CA ASP A 283 -0.22 5.32 9.09
C ASP A 283 1.05 5.81 8.41
N PHE A 284 1.34 5.31 7.23
CA PHE A 284 2.55 5.66 6.52
C PHE A 284 2.25 6.53 5.32
N GLU A 285 3.16 7.48 5.12
CA GLU A 285 3.39 8.16 3.86
C GLU A 285 4.84 7.92 3.48
N ALA A 286 5.08 7.49 2.23
CA ALA A 286 6.40 7.15 1.78
C ALA A 286 6.66 7.61 0.35
N THR A 287 7.92 7.94 0.09
CA THR A 287 8.43 8.25 -1.24
C THR A 287 9.12 7.05 -1.84
N ILE A 288 9.08 6.94 -3.16
CA ILE A 288 9.58 5.81 -3.93
C ILE A 288 10.66 6.33 -4.87
N ASN A 289 11.84 5.73 -4.79
CA ASN A 289 12.97 6.04 -5.65
C ASN A 289 13.54 4.74 -6.21
N VAL A 290 13.91 4.74 -7.49
CA VAL A 290 14.67 3.64 -8.09
C VAL A 290 16.14 4.00 -8.01
N ILE A 291 16.92 3.17 -7.33
CA ILE A 291 18.38 3.32 -7.28
C ILE A 291 19.03 2.29 -8.21
N ALA A 292 20.08 2.74 -8.91
CA ALA A 292 20.94 1.84 -9.66
C ALA A 292 21.74 0.98 -8.68
N GLU A 293 21.88 -0.30 -9.00
CA GLU A 293 22.70 -1.26 -8.26
C GLU A 293 24.20 -1.00 -8.49
#